data_AF-A0A9X3L9I6-F1
#
_entry.id   AF-A0A9X3L9I6-F1
#
_cell.length_a   1.000
_cell.length_b   1.000
_cell.length_c   1.000
_cell.angle_alpha   90.00
_cell.angle_beta   90.00
_cell.angle_gamma   90.00
#
_symmetry.space_group_name_H-M   'P 1'
#
loop_
_entity.id
_entity.type
_entity.pdbx_description
1 polymer ?
#
loop_
_entity_poly.entity_id
_entity_poly.type
_entity_poly.pdbx_seq_one_letter_code
_entity_poly.pdbx_strand_id
1 'polypeptide(L)'
;MKIIISKAVPYLFLIGLFCIVLDGLWIVETYDSKVAYPLEAFIYLIFGICLTCISILFFKKNLNKEEVKESPGKEKDNRIYIRKVWDKRETLGNRLIVVLVIILIIIYIVNPVVAFRLLQPMLFCGIILSAFLYIMYHYDGEMADEENLKPKSDKIRRLMNLIDYRNHFFSLSLALFIMIIFSYLLSQEFGYTLAFEVSGNPRYVMTLQSGVFCLSGIIFYCGFLYIIHHSDFFGIRQANQSYYKVLLIHFMEIIIVGATFFIWLIALFGALLTNF
;
A
#
# COMPACT_ATOMS: atom_id res chain seq x y z
N MET A 1 -2.36 3.62 -30.34
CA MET A 1 -3.32 3.13 -29.31
C MET A 1 -2.70 2.13 -28.33
N LYS A 2 -2.12 0.99 -28.77
CA LYS A 2 -1.53 -0.03 -27.87
C LYS A 2 -0.39 0.50 -26.97
N ILE A 3 0.50 1.34 -27.49
CA ILE A 3 1.61 1.95 -26.71
C ILE A 3 1.07 2.91 -25.65
N ILE A 4 0.04 3.71 -25.98
CA ILE A 4 -0.59 4.65 -25.04
C ILE A 4 -1.28 3.87 -23.91
N ILE A 5 -1.99 2.80 -24.24
CA ILE A 5 -2.63 1.93 -23.25
C ILE A 5 -1.57 1.30 -22.34
N SER A 6 -0.48 0.74 -22.89
CA SER A 6 0.61 0.16 -22.08
C SER A 6 1.21 1.17 -21.09
N LYS A 7 1.48 2.40 -21.55
CA LYS A 7 2.01 3.46 -20.68
C LYS A 7 1.00 3.96 -19.64
N ALA A 8 -0.31 3.83 -19.87
CA ALA A 8 -1.34 4.28 -18.95
C ALA A 8 -1.65 3.25 -17.83
N VAL A 9 -1.40 1.96 -18.07
CA VAL A 9 -1.70 0.86 -17.13
C VAL A 9 -1.13 1.07 -15.71
N PRO A 10 0.14 1.45 -15.49
CA PRO A 10 0.64 1.64 -14.13
C PRO A 10 -0.03 2.82 -13.39
N TYR A 11 -0.50 3.83 -14.12
CA TYR A 11 -1.26 4.93 -13.54
C TYR A 11 -2.69 4.52 -13.21
N LEU A 12 -3.35 3.75 -14.07
CA LEU A 12 -4.68 3.18 -13.80
C LEU A 12 -4.65 2.26 -12.59
N PHE A 13 -3.59 1.44 -12.48
CA PHE A 13 -3.36 0.59 -11.32
C PHE A 13 -3.22 1.41 -10.04
N LEU A 14 -2.36 2.46 -10.06
CA LEU A 14 -2.16 3.32 -8.91
C LEU A 14 -3.44 4.07 -8.51
N ILE A 15 -4.22 4.57 -9.48
CA ILE A 15 -5.54 5.18 -9.23
C ILE A 15 -6.48 4.17 -8.57
N GLY A 16 -6.51 2.92 -9.06
CA GLY A 16 -7.29 1.84 -8.44
C GLY A 16 -6.90 1.61 -6.98
N LEU A 17 -5.60 1.58 -6.67
CA LEU A 17 -5.12 1.47 -5.29
C LEU A 17 -5.50 2.67 -4.44
N PHE A 18 -5.38 3.89 -4.96
CA PHE A 18 -5.83 5.10 -4.25
C PHE A 18 -7.33 5.05 -3.95
N CYS A 19 -8.16 4.62 -4.90
CA CYS A 19 -9.59 4.45 -4.67
C CYS A 19 -9.87 3.46 -3.54
N ILE A 20 -9.26 2.26 -3.57
CA ILE A 20 -9.46 1.25 -2.52
C ILE A 20 -9.00 1.78 -1.16
N VAL A 21 -7.80 2.35 -1.10
CA VAL A 21 -7.16 2.71 0.17
C VAL A 21 -7.79 3.96 0.78
N LEU A 22 -8.01 5.02 0.00
CA LEU A 22 -8.58 6.26 0.53
C LEU A 22 -10.03 6.07 0.97
N ASP A 23 -10.82 5.36 0.17
CA ASP A 23 -12.20 5.03 0.52
C ASP A 23 -12.24 4.13 1.77
N GLY A 24 -11.41 3.09 1.81
CA GLY A 24 -11.32 2.21 2.98
C GLY A 24 -10.86 2.92 4.26
N LEU A 25 -9.86 3.79 4.19
CA LEU A 25 -9.41 4.57 5.34
C LEU A 25 -10.52 5.53 5.82
N TRP A 26 -11.24 6.16 4.89
CA TRP A 26 -12.39 6.99 5.22
C TRP A 26 -13.50 6.19 5.91
N ILE A 27 -13.87 5.02 5.38
CA ILE A 27 -14.87 4.11 5.98
C ILE A 27 -14.47 3.69 7.40
N VAL A 28 -13.20 3.46 7.69
CA VAL A 28 -12.79 3.09 9.05
C VAL A 28 -12.78 4.31 9.98
N GLU A 29 -12.36 5.47 9.49
CA GLU A 29 -12.25 6.70 10.28
C GLU A 29 -13.62 7.33 10.61
N THR A 30 -14.59 7.25 9.71
CA THR A 30 -15.93 7.83 9.91
C THR A 30 -16.94 6.85 10.50
N TYR A 31 -16.48 5.68 10.99
CA TYR A 31 -17.39 4.65 11.46
C TYR A 31 -18.28 5.12 12.62
N ASP A 32 -19.58 5.14 12.33
CA ASP A 32 -20.64 5.34 13.29
C ASP A 32 -21.58 4.13 13.24
N SER A 33 -21.75 3.44 14.36
CA SER A 33 -22.62 2.26 14.45
C SER A 33 -24.09 2.57 14.18
N LYS A 34 -24.49 3.86 14.16
CA LYS A 34 -25.88 4.31 14.01
C LYS A 34 -26.20 4.88 12.64
N VAL A 35 -25.21 5.14 11.78
CA VAL A 35 -25.40 5.84 10.50
C VAL A 35 -24.93 4.97 9.34
N ALA A 36 -25.88 4.51 8.52
CA ALA A 36 -25.59 3.71 7.34
C ALA A 36 -24.63 4.44 6.38
N TYR A 37 -23.63 3.73 5.84
CA TYR A 37 -22.77 4.28 4.81
C TYR A 37 -23.54 4.57 3.51
N PRO A 38 -23.19 5.66 2.80
CA PRO A 38 -23.73 5.94 1.48
C PRO A 38 -23.34 4.81 0.51
N LEU A 39 -24.24 4.45 -0.40
CA LEU A 39 -24.04 3.40 -1.41
C LEU A 39 -22.85 3.72 -2.33
N GLU A 40 -22.53 5.01 -2.47
CA GLU A 40 -21.35 5.54 -3.14
C GLU A 40 -20.05 4.94 -2.60
N ALA A 41 -19.94 4.68 -1.30
CA ALA A 41 -18.75 4.04 -0.70
C ALA A 41 -18.53 2.62 -1.27
N PHE A 42 -19.60 1.82 -1.38
CA PHE A 42 -19.52 0.51 -2.03
C PHE A 42 -19.12 0.62 -3.50
N ILE A 43 -19.68 1.59 -4.22
CA ILE A 43 -19.36 1.83 -5.64
C ILE A 43 -17.88 2.18 -5.80
N TYR A 44 -17.33 3.08 -4.98
CA TYR A 44 -15.93 3.49 -5.07
C TYR A 44 -14.96 2.34 -4.76
N LEU A 45 -15.26 1.52 -3.74
CA LEU A 45 -14.48 0.33 -3.43
C LEU A 45 -14.47 -0.66 -4.60
N ILE A 46 -15.66 -1.00 -5.14
CA ILE A 46 -15.79 -1.93 -6.28
C ILE A 46 -15.08 -1.36 -7.51
N PHE A 47 -15.24 -0.06 -7.78
CA PHE A 47 -14.58 0.62 -8.89
C PHE A 47 -13.05 0.54 -8.77
N GLY A 48 -12.50 0.78 -7.57
CA GLY A 48 -11.08 0.64 -7.29
C GLY A 48 -10.56 -0.79 -7.49
N ILE A 49 -11.29 -1.79 -7.00
CA ILE A 49 -10.98 -3.22 -7.22
C ILE A 49 -10.99 -3.56 -8.71
N CYS A 50 -12.02 -3.12 -9.45
CA CYS A 50 -12.13 -3.33 -10.89
C CYS A 50 -10.96 -2.70 -11.65
N LEU A 51 -10.60 -1.44 -11.37
CA LEU A 51 -9.46 -0.77 -12.00
C LEU A 51 -8.14 -1.52 -11.75
N THR A 52 -7.93 -1.97 -10.51
CA THR A 52 -6.75 -2.72 -10.10
C THR A 52 -6.67 -4.06 -10.85
N CYS A 53 -7.77 -4.83 -10.84
CA CYS A 53 -7.87 -6.11 -11.54
C CYS A 53 -7.66 -5.99 -13.06
N ILE A 54 -8.31 -5.01 -13.69
CA ILE A 54 -8.15 -4.73 -15.12
C ILE A 54 -6.69 -4.42 -15.43
N SER A 55 -6.04 -3.59 -14.63
CA SER A 55 -4.64 -3.22 -14.82
C SER A 55 -3.70 -4.44 -14.68
N ILE A 56 -3.94 -5.34 -13.71
CA ILE A 56 -3.21 -6.62 -13.56
C ILE A 56 -3.34 -7.48 -14.82
N LEU A 57 -4.54 -7.58 -15.41
CA LEU A 57 -4.73 -8.34 -16.65
C LEU A 57 -3.92 -7.74 -17.81
N PHE A 58 -3.82 -6.41 -17.88
CA PHE A 58 -2.99 -5.75 -18.89
C PHE A 58 -1.49 -5.95 -18.66
N PHE A 59 -1.01 -5.88 -17.42
CA PHE A 59 0.38 -6.18 -17.08
C PHE A 59 0.77 -7.60 -17.52
N LYS A 60 -0.05 -8.61 -17.20
CA LYS A 60 0.19 -10.01 -17.62
C LYS A 60 0.18 -10.20 -19.14
N LYS A 61 -0.67 -9.45 -19.86
CA LYS A 61 -0.75 -9.54 -21.32
C LYS A 61 0.46 -8.92 -22.03
N ASN A 62 1.10 -7.92 -21.41
CA ASN A 62 2.27 -7.23 -21.96
C ASN A 62 3.59 -7.97 -21.65
N LEU A 63 3.66 -8.68 -20.52
CA LEU A 63 4.78 -9.57 -20.14
C LEU A 63 5.14 -10.59 -21.21
N ASN A 64 4.14 -11.18 -21.87
CA ASN A 64 4.34 -12.20 -22.91
C ASN A 64 4.85 -11.64 -24.26
N LYS A 65 5.10 -10.33 -24.37
CA LYS A 65 5.45 -9.68 -25.65
C LYS A 65 6.71 -8.86 -25.61
N GLU A 66 7.11 -8.39 -24.43
CA GLU A 66 8.34 -7.68 -24.20
C GLU A 66 9.21 -8.55 -23.29
N GLU A 67 9.88 -9.55 -23.89
CA GLU A 67 11.19 -9.94 -23.35
C GLU A 67 11.93 -8.65 -23.08
N VAL A 68 12.49 -8.50 -21.87
CA VAL A 68 13.21 -7.34 -21.33
C VAL A 68 14.27 -6.88 -22.34
N LYS A 69 13.85 -6.21 -23.39
CA LYS A 69 14.72 -5.52 -24.33
C LYS A 69 14.99 -4.24 -23.60
N GLU A 70 16.12 -4.21 -22.90
CA GLU A 70 16.82 -2.97 -22.63
C GLU A 70 16.83 -2.19 -23.95
N SER A 71 15.87 -1.27 -24.13
CA SER A 71 15.79 -0.57 -25.40
C SER A 71 17.06 0.28 -25.46
N PRO A 72 17.95 0.03 -26.43
CA PRO A 72 19.16 0.81 -26.56
C PRO A 72 18.73 2.11 -27.24
N GLY A 73 18.22 3.05 -26.45
CA GLY A 73 17.58 4.24 -26.97
C GLY A 73 17.36 5.29 -25.90
N LYS A 74 18.23 6.31 -25.90
CA LYS A 74 18.06 7.77 -25.68
C LYS A 74 17.05 8.36 -24.67
N GLU A 75 16.12 7.65 -24.08
CA GLU A 75 15.27 8.17 -22.99
C GLU A 75 16.07 8.15 -21.67
N LYS A 76 16.27 9.33 -21.08
CA LYS A 76 16.91 9.50 -19.77
C LYS A 76 16.15 8.69 -18.73
N ASP A 77 16.83 7.73 -18.10
CA ASP A 77 16.29 7.01 -16.95
C ASP A 77 16.30 7.93 -15.72
N ASN A 78 15.10 8.23 -15.21
CA ASN A 78 14.93 9.07 -14.03
C ASN A 78 15.44 8.41 -12.74
N ARG A 79 15.85 7.14 -12.76
CA ARG A 79 16.51 6.45 -11.65
C ARG A 79 17.72 7.19 -11.11
N ILE A 80 18.47 7.90 -11.95
CA ILE A 80 19.61 8.73 -11.51
C ILE A 80 19.14 9.85 -10.57
N TYR A 81 17.99 10.46 -10.86
CA TYR A 81 17.40 11.47 -9.99
C TYR A 81 16.95 10.85 -8.66
N ILE A 82 16.30 9.68 -8.70
CA ILE A 82 15.89 8.95 -7.49
C ILE A 82 17.10 8.61 -6.62
N ARG A 83 18.21 8.15 -7.19
CA ARG A 83 19.47 7.91 -6.46
C ARG A 83 19.95 9.19 -5.75
N LYS A 84 20.02 10.31 -6.46
CA LYS A 84 20.41 11.60 -5.87
C LYS A 84 19.50 12.05 -4.71
N VAL A 85 18.20 11.81 -4.83
CA VAL A 85 17.24 12.10 -3.76
C VAL A 85 17.43 11.15 -2.58
N TRP A 86 17.63 9.86 -2.85
CA TRP A 86 17.85 8.83 -1.84
C TRP A 86 19.14 9.04 -1.04
N ASP A 87 20.22 9.44 -1.70
CA ASP A 87 21.50 9.75 -1.05
C ASP A 87 21.38 10.93 -0.09
N LYS A 88 20.48 11.87 -0.40
CA LYS A 88 20.19 13.05 0.42
C LYS A 88 18.95 12.86 1.30
N ARG A 89 18.40 11.65 1.41
CA ARG A 89 17.09 11.39 2.07
C ARG A 89 17.03 11.88 3.50
N GLU A 90 18.11 11.76 4.28
CA GLU A 90 18.13 12.21 5.67
C GLU A 90 18.07 13.73 5.76
N THR A 91 18.86 14.43 4.95
CA THR A 91 18.85 15.90 4.95
C THR A 91 17.55 16.46 4.39
N LEU A 92 17.05 15.90 3.28
CA LEU A 92 15.79 16.31 2.66
C LEU A 92 14.59 15.97 3.56
N GLY A 93 14.59 14.77 4.15
CA GLY A 93 13.58 14.30 5.08
C GLY A 93 13.51 15.17 6.33
N ASN A 94 14.65 15.46 6.97
CA ASN A 94 14.70 16.33 8.13
C ASN A 94 14.20 17.74 7.82
N ARG A 95 14.61 18.32 6.68
CA ARG A 95 14.10 19.63 6.24
C ARG A 95 12.60 19.61 6.01
N LEU A 96 12.09 18.57 5.35
CA LEU A 96 10.67 18.41 5.07
C LEU A 96 9.86 18.25 6.36
N ILE A 97 10.33 17.44 7.32
CA ILE A 97 9.72 17.29 8.64
C ILE A 97 9.67 18.64 9.37
N VAL A 98 10.78 19.39 9.40
CA VAL A 98 10.81 20.71 10.05
C VAL A 98 9.80 21.66 9.41
N VAL A 99 9.73 21.72 8.07
CA VAL A 99 8.75 22.55 7.36
C VAL A 99 7.32 22.12 7.68
N LEU A 100 7.03 20.81 7.66
CA LEU A 100 5.70 20.29 8.00
C LEU A 100 5.32 20.61 9.45
N VAL A 101 6.25 20.48 10.40
CA VAL A 101 6.02 20.83 11.81
C VAL A 101 5.72 22.31 11.97
N ILE A 102 6.45 23.19 11.29
CA ILE A 102 6.19 24.65 11.31
C ILE A 102 4.79 24.94 10.76
N ILE A 103 4.42 24.35 9.61
CA ILE A 103 3.09 24.52 9.01
C ILE A 103 2.01 24.02 9.98
N LEU A 104 2.19 22.86 10.61
CA LEU A 104 1.24 22.32 11.58
C LEU A 104 1.11 23.21 12.81
N ILE A 105 2.20 23.80 13.32
CA ILE A 105 2.15 24.74 14.44
C ILE A 105 1.34 26.00 14.07
N ILE A 106 1.57 26.56 12.87
CA ILE A 106 0.82 27.72 12.39
C ILE A 106 -0.67 27.39 12.30
N ILE A 107 -1.02 26.25 11.71
CA ILE A 107 -2.42 25.80 11.61
C ILE A 107 -2.99 25.54 13.00
N TYR A 108 -2.22 24.96 13.91
CA TYR A 108 -2.65 24.65 15.28
C TYR A 108 -3.03 25.92 16.06
N ILE A 109 -2.26 27.01 15.90
CA ILE A 109 -2.56 28.30 16.53
C ILE A 109 -3.92 28.85 16.04
N VAL A 110 -4.26 28.63 14.76
CA VAL A 110 -5.53 29.10 14.17
C VAL A 110 -6.69 28.15 14.48
N ASN A 111 -6.49 26.85 14.31
CA ASN A 111 -7.49 25.80 14.51
C ASN A 111 -6.81 24.47 14.90
N PRO A 112 -6.77 24.14 16.20
CA PRO A 112 -6.17 22.91 16.71
C PRO A 112 -6.79 21.64 16.11
N VAL A 113 -8.12 21.62 15.91
CA VAL A 113 -8.84 20.45 15.39
C VAL A 113 -8.39 20.13 13.97
N VAL A 114 -8.25 21.16 13.12
CA VAL A 114 -7.78 20.98 11.75
C VAL A 114 -6.32 20.51 11.73
N ALA A 115 -5.46 21.04 12.60
CA ALA A 115 -4.07 20.59 12.70
C ALA A 115 -3.95 19.09 13.02
N PHE A 116 -4.74 18.59 13.98
CA PHE A 116 -4.75 17.15 14.30
C PHE A 116 -5.31 16.30 13.15
N ARG A 117 -6.40 16.75 12.50
CA ARG A 117 -6.97 16.05 11.34
C ARG A 117 -6.02 15.99 10.14
N LEU A 118 -5.12 16.95 10.00
CA LEU A 118 -4.12 16.96 8.93
C LEU A 118 -2.92 16.03 9.19
N LEU A 119 -2.72 15.56 10.42
CA LEU A 119 -1.59 14.71 10.77
C LEU A 119 -1.64 13.37 10.03
N GLN A 120 -2.81 12.70 10.05
CA GLN A 120 -3.02 11.41 9.40
C GLN A 120 -2.79 11.45 7.87
N PRO A 121 -3.37 12.38 7.09
CA PRO A 121 -3.10 12.47 5.66
C PRO A 121 -1.65 12.89 5.36
N MET A 122 -1.01 13.72 6.19
CA MET A 122 0.42 14.04 6.03
C MET A 122 1.30 12.80 6.20
N LEU A 123 1.05 12.00 7.24
CA LEU A 123 1.76 10.73 7.47
C LEU A 123 1.52 9.76 6.32
N PHE A 124 0.28 9.66 5.83
CA PHE A 124 -0.08 8.82 4.69
C PHE A 124 0.68 9.20 3.42
N CYS A 125 0.73 10.49 3.08
CA CYS A 125 1.55 10.98 1.97
C CYS A 125 3.04 10.66 2.16
N GLY A 126 3.55 10.81 3.39
CA GLY A 126 4.92 10.44 3.75
C GLY A 126 5.22 8.96 3.51
N ILE A 127 4.30 8.07 3.90
CA ILE A 127 4.41 6.62 3.67
C ILE A 127 4.46 6.32 2.18
N ILE A 128 3.54 6.88 1.38
CA ILE A 128 3.52 6.65 -0.08
C ILE A 128 4.81 7.14 -0.73
N LEU A 129 5.27 8.34 -0.37
CA LEU A 129 6.51 8.89 -0.89
C LEU A 129 7.73 8.03 -0.50
N SER A 130 7.77 7.56 0.75
CA SER A 130 8.83 6.69 1.24
C SER A 130 8.84 5.34 0.51
N ALA A 131 7.65 4.75 0.28
CA ALA A 131 7.49 3.50 -0.44
C ALA A 131 7.94 3.66 -1.90
N PHE A 132 7.51 4.75 -2.54
CA PHE A 132 7.94 5.07 -3.90
C PHE A 132 9.46 5.20 -3.98
N LEU A 133 10.08 6.04 -3.13
CA LEU A 133 11.53 6.25 -3.15
C LEU A 133 12.31 4.97 -2.85
N TYR A 134 11.89 4.19 -1.87
CA TYR A 134 12.57 2.95 -1.48
C TYR A 134 12.54 1.89 -2.58
N ILE A 135 11.38 1.71 -3.23
CA ILE A 135 11.21 0.70 -4.29
C ILE A 135 11.88 1.14 -5.59
N MET A 136 11.76 2.42 -5.93
CA MET A 136 12.34 2.96 -7.15
C MET A 136 13.85 3.16 -7.04
N TYR A 137 14.37 3.28 -5.83
CA TYR A 137 15.80 3.23 -5.58
C TYR A 137 16.30 1.83 -5.92
N HIS A 138 17.11 1.73 -6.97
CA HIS A 138 17.78 0.51 -7.36
C HIS A 138 19.28 0.77 -7.42
N TYR A 139 20.07 0.02 -6.65
CA TYR A 139 21.53 0.09 -6.67
C TYR A 139 22.07 -1.13 -7.42
N ASP A 140 22.90 -0.90 -8.44
CA ASP A 140 23.33 -1.96 -9.36
C ASP A 140 24.18 -3.05 -8.66
N GLY A 141 24.71 -2.76 -7.46
CA GLY A 141 25.43 -3.73 -6.61
C GLY A 141 24.53 -4.66 -5.77
N GLU A 142 23.22 -4.39 -5.62
CA GLU A 142 22.30 -5.26 -4.85
C GLU A 142 22.07 -6.64 -5.52
N MET A 143 22.34 -6.75 -6.83
CA MET A 143 22.21 -7.99 -7.59
C MET A 143 23.39 -8.96 -7.39
N ALA A 144 24.57 -8.44 -7.02
CA ALA A 144 25.78 -9.25 -6.87
C ALA A 144 25.72 -10.17 -5.62
N ASP A 145 24.93 -9.80 -4.61
CA ASP A 145 24.73 -10.58 -3.38
C ASP A 145 23.54 -11.56 -3.46
N GLU A 146 22.80 -11.60 -4.57
CA GLU A 146 21.58 -12.41 -4.70
C GLU A 146 21.82 -13.93 -4.78
N GLU A 147 22.97 -14.38 -5.26
CA GLU A 147 23.27 -15.82 -5.34
C GLU A 147 23.34 -16.48 -3.96
N ASN A 148 23.74 -15.72 -2.94
CA ASN A 148 23.83 -16.22 -1.56
C ASN A 148 22.49 -16.21 -0.81
N LEU A 149 21.52 -15.43 -1.29
CA LEU A 149 20.20 -15.26 -0.64
C LEU A 149 19.13 -16.21 -1.19
N LYS A 150 19.38 -16.88 -2.32
CA LYS A 150 18.43 -17.86 -2.89
C LYS A 150 18.40 -19.11 -2.00
N PRO A 151 17.20 -19.58 -1.59
CA PRO A 151 17.08 -20.77 -0.76
C PRO A 151 17.63 -21.98 -1.51
N LYS A 152 18.41 -22.79 -0.80
CA LYS A 152 18.97 -24.05 -1.31
C LYS A 152 17.93 -25.16 -1.48
N SER A 153 16.76 -25.03 -0.84
CA SER A 153 15.68 -26.03 -0.91
C SER A 153 14.62 -25.65 -1.92
N ASP A 154 14.26 -26.59 -2.81
CA ASP A 154 13.20 -26.42 -3.81
C ASP A 154 11.82 -26.16 -3.20
N LYS A 155 11.54 -26.72 -2.01
CA LYS A 155 10.28 -26.47 -1.29
C LYS A 155 10.17 -25.02 -0.85
N ILE A 156 11.24 -24.50 -0.26
CA ILE A 156 11.32 -23.09 0.18
C ILE A 156 11.28 -22.16 -1.04
N ARG A 157 11.93 -22.53 -2.13
CA ARG A 157 11.87 -21.77 -3.39
C ARG A 157 10.44 -21.69 -3.95
N ARG A 158 9.68 -22.79 -3.94
CA ARG A 158 8.27 -22.78 -4.37
C ARG A 158 7.40 -21.92 -3.47
N LEU A 159 7.59 -22.00 -2.15
CA LEU A 159 6.87 -21.17 -1.19
C LEU A 159 7.19 -19.68 -1.40
N MET A 160 8.46 -19.35 -1.58
CA MET A 160 8.86 -17.97 -1.85
C MET A 160 8.32 -17.45 -3.18
N ASN A 161 8.29 -18.28 -4.23
CA ASN A 161 7.68 -17.89 -5.51
C ASN A 161 6.17 -17.62 -5.38
N LEU A 162 5.47 -18.36 -4.50
CA LEU A 162 4.06 -18.12 -4.19
C LEU A 162 3.83 -16.79 -3.45
N ILE A 163 4.86 -16.19 -2.88
CA ILE A 163 4.76 -14.96 -2.08
C ILE A 163 5.56 -13.82 -2.72
N ASP A 164 6.14 -14.07 -3.89
CA ASP A 164 6.88 -13.07 -4.63
C ASP A 164 5.92 -12.08 -5.28
N TYR A 165 5.79 -10.88 -4.70
CA TYR A 165 4.89 -9.86 -5.21
C TYR A 165 5.30 -9.31 -6.58
N ARG A 166 6.47 -9.70 -7.09
CA ARG A 166 6.85 -9.46 -8.49
C ARG A 166 6.01 -10.32 -9.44
N ASN A 167 5.58 -11.52 -9.04
CA ASN A 167 4.81 -12.41 -9.93
C ASN A 167 3.29 -12.24 -9.79
N HIS A 168 2.83 -11.79 -8.62
CA HIS A 168 1.42 -11.56 -8.33
C HIS A 168 1.28 -10.36 -7.38
N PHE A 169 0.35 -9.46 -7.67
CA PHE A 169 0.16 -8.30 -6.79
C PHE A 169 -0.63 -8.65 -5.52
N PHE A 170 -1.43 -9.72 -5.55
CA PHE A 170 -2.43 -9.99 -4.53
C PHE A 170 -1.76 -10.29 -3.18
N SER A 171 -1.59 -9.24 -2.39
CA SER A 171 -0.89 -9.24 -1.11
C SER A 171 -1.84 -9.58 0.02
N LEU A 172 -1.31 -10.17 1.09
CA LEU A 172 -2.13 -10.49 2.26
C LEU A 172 -2.69 -9.22 2.89
N SER A 173 -1.93 -8.12 2.81
CA SER A 173 -2.36 -6.81 3.28
C SER A 173 -3.58 -6.29 2.53
N LEU A 174 -3.59 -6.39 1.20
CA LEU A 174 -4.73 -5.97 0.39
C LEU A 174 -5.97 -6.83 0.68
N ALA A 175 -5.79 -8.15 0.77
CA ALA A 175 -6.88 -9.06 1.07
C ALA A 175 -7.51 -8.74 2.43
N LEU A 176 -6.68 -8.61 3.47
CA LEU A 176 -7.14 -8.27 4.82
C LEU A 176 -7.79 -6.89 4.87
N PHE A 177 -7.19 -5.89 4.23
CA PHE A 177 -7.74 -4.54 4.15
C PHE A 177 -9.16 -4.57 3.58
N ILE A 178 -9.35 -5.20 2.41
CA ILE A 178 -10.66 -5.31 1.75
C ILE A 178 -11.66 -6.05 2.65
N MET A 179 -11.26 -7.16 3.30
CA MET A 179 -12.14 -7.88 4.23
C MET A 179 -12.59 -7.03 5.42
N ILE A 180 -11.69 -6.22 5.99
CA ILE A 180 -12.02 -5.29 7.07
C ILE A 180 -13.04 -4.25 6.58
N ILE A 181 -12.79 -3.64 5.41
CA ILE A 181 -13.72 -2.64 4.83
C ILE A 181 -15.10 -3.24 4.58
N PHE A 182 -15.17 -4.44 3.98
CA PHE A 182 -16.45 -5.13 3.82
C PHE A 182 -17.11 -5.45 5.15
N SER A 183 -16.35 -5.80 6.19
CA SER A 183 -16.89 -6.03 7.52
C SER A 183 -17.58 -4.76 8.05
N TYR A 184 -16.92 -3.60 7.94
CA TYR A 184 -17.51 -2.31 8.35
C TYR A 184 -18.77 -1.97 7.57
N LEU A 185 -18.71 -2.07 6.24
CA LEU A 185 -19.84 -1.79 5.35
C LEU A 185 -21.04 -2.71 5.64
N LEU A 186 -20.81 -4.01 5.83
CA LEU A 186 -21.87 -5.00 6.08
C LEU A 186 -22.37 -5.00 7.53
N SER A 187 -21.54 -4.56 8.50
CA SER A 187 -21.90 -4.58 9.92
C SER A 187 -23.23 -3.85 10.19
N GLN A 188 -23.47 -2.75 9.46
CA GLN A 188 -24.68 -1.96 9.59
C GLN A 188 -25.90 -2.63 8.96
N GLU A 189 -25.74 -3.30 7.81
CA GLU A 189 -26.84 -4.06 7.18
C GLU A 189 -27.31 -5.21 8.09
N PHE A 190 -26.38 -5.84 8.79
CA PHE A 190 -26.68 -6.94 9.70
C PHE A 190 -26.95 -6.51 11.16
N GLY A 191 -26.89 -5.20 11.46
CA GLY A 191 -27.16 -4.66 12.79
C GLY A 191 -26.10 -4.98 13.85
N TYR A 192 -24.91 -5.44 13.46
CA TYR A 192 -23.80 -5.74 14.37
C TYR A 192 -22.90 -4.51 14.54
N THR A 193 -22.42 -4.26 15.76
CA THR A 193 -21.49 -3.14 16.04
C THR A 193 -20.06 -3.65 16.10
N LEU A 194 -19.21 -3.26 15.15
CA LEU A 194 -17.78 -3.57 15.14
C LEU A 194 -16.95 -2.64 16.06
N ALA A 195 -17.61 -1.70 16.74
CA ALA A 195 -17.01 -0.61 17.51
C ALA A 195 -16.45 -1.01 18.89
N PHE A 196 -15.96 -2.24 19.10
CA PHE A 196 -15.42 -2.64 20.42
C PHE A 196 -14.20 -1.80 20.85
N GLU A 197 -13.51 -1.19 19.89
CA GLU A 197 -12.29 -0.39 20.14
C GLU A 197 -12.48 1.13 20.00
N VAL A 198 -13.66 1.61 19.61
CA VAL A 198 -13.89 3.05 19.33
C VAL A 198 -14.06 3.87 20.61
N SER A 199 -14.10 3.23 21.78
CA SER A 199 -14.25 3.89 23.08
C SER A 199 -12.98 4.59 23.59
N GLY A 200 -12.16 5.18 22.72
CA GLY A 200 -11.11 6.15 23.09
C GLY A 200 -10.16 5.72 24.21
N ASN A 201 -10.06 4.41 24.50
CA ASN A 201 -9.38 3.93 25.69
C ASN A 201 -7.91 3.73 25.32
N PRO A 202 -6.97 4.53 25.87
CA PRO A 202 -5.55 4.52 25.49
C PRO A 202 -4.81 3.24 25.92
N ARG A 203 -5.52 2.18 26.30
CA ARG A 203 -4.94 0.93 26.80
C ARG A 203 -4.32 0.06 25.70
N TYR A 204 -4.72 0.21 24.44
CA TYR A 204 -4.23 -0.63 23.35
C TYR A 204 -3.22 0.14 22.49
N VAL A 205 -2.00 -0.39 22.41
CA VAL A 205 -0.89 0.19 21.61
C VAL A 205 -1.16 0.13 20.11
N MET A 206 -2.02 -0.80 19.66
CA MET A 206 -2.44 -0.94 18.27
C MET A 206 -3.97 -1.12 18.23
N THR A 207 -4.65 -0.19 17.56
CA THR A 207 -6.10 -0.27 17.28
C THR A 207 -6.32 -0.83 15.88
N LEU A 208 -7.53 -1.32 15.60
CA LEU A 208 -7.92 -1.77 14.25
C LEU A 208 -7.71 -0.66 13.21
N GLN A 209 -8.07 0.60 13.53
CA GLN A 209 -7.82 1.76 12.66
C GLN A 209 -6.32 1.95 12.36
N SER A 210 -5.47 1.86 13.38
CA SER A 210 -4.02 1.96 13.21
C SER A 210 -3.48 0.78 12.38
N GLY A 211 -4.03 -0.41 12.56
CA GLY A 211 -3.72 -1.59 11.75
C GLY A 211 -4.06 -1.40 10.29
N VAL A 212 -5.29 -0.94 9.98
CA VAL A 212 -5.73 -0.62 8.61
C VAL A 212 -4.84 0.45 7.97
N PHE A 213 -4.45 1.47 8.75
CA PHE A 213 -3.49 2.49 8.29
C PHE A 213 -2.12 1.88 7.95
N CYS A 214 -1.59 0.99 8.79
CA CYS A 214 -0.33 0.29 8.50
C CYS A 214 -0.44 -0.64 7.28
N LEU A 215 -1.55 -1.38 7.13
CA LEU A 215 -1.82 -2.22 5.95
C LEU A 215 -1.80 -1.39 4.67
N SER A 216 -2.36 -0.17 4.70
CA SER A 216 -2.37 0.74 3.56
C SER A 216 -0.96 1.05 3.04
N GLY A 217 0.00 1.24 3.95
CA GLY A 217 1.40 1.46 3.60
C GLY A 217 1.97 0.28 2.83
N ILE A 218 1.77 -0.94 3.34
CA ILE A 218 2.27 -2.17 2.73
C ILE A 218 1.66 -2.39 1.34
N ILE A 219 0.37 -2.08 1.16
CA ILE A 219 -0.30 -2.14 -0.15
C ILE A 219 0.45 -1.28 -1.18
N PHE A 220 0.91 -0.08 -0.81
CA PHE A 220 1.72 0.76 -1.71
C PHE A 220 3.14 0.22 -1.94
N TYR A 221 3.80 -0.34 -0.91
CA TYR A 221 5.10 -1.01 -1.10
C TYR A 221 5.00 -2.16 -2.12
N CYS A 222 4.02 -3.04 -1.95
CA CYS A 222 3.73 -4.13 -2.88
C CYS A 222 3.30 -3.61 -4.25
N GLY A 223 2.49 -2.55 -4.29
CA GLY A 223 2.00 -1.93 -5.52
C GLY A 223 3.11 -1.34 -6.37
N PHE A 224 4.01 -0.56 -5.78
CA PHE A 224 5.17 -0.01 -6.49
C PHE A 224 6.13 -1.11 -6.95
N LEU A 225 6.32 -2.17 -6.14
CA LEU A 225 7.15 -3.32 -6.51
C LEU A 225 6.57 -4.04 -7.72
N TYR A 226 5.25 -4.24 -7.74
CA TYR A 226 4.54 -4.84 -8.86
C TYR A 226 4.64 -3.98 -10.13
N ILE A 227 4.41 -2.66 -10.02
CA ILE A 227 4.52 -1.72 -11.14
C ILE A 227 5.92 -1.76 -11.76
N ILE A 228 6.97 -1.55 -10.97
CA ILE A 228 8.35 -1.42 -11.51
C ILE A 228 8.86 -2.73 -12.10
N HIS A 229 8.31 -3.87 -11.66
CA HIS A 229 8.66 -5.15 -12.24
C HIS A 229 7.99 -5.40 -13.60
N HIS A 230 6.88 -4.72 -13.91
CA HIS A 230 6.07 -5.00 -15.11
C HIS A 230 6.01 -3.87 -16.14
N SER A 231 6.41 -2.65 -15.78
CA SER A 231 6.30 -1.50 -16.68
C SER A 231 7.21 -0.35 -16.27
N ASP A 232 7.50 0.52 -17.24
CA ASP A 232 8.13 1.81 -16.99
C ASP A 232 7.16 2.73 -16.24
N PHE A 233 7.66 3.43 -15.22
CA PHE A 233 6.83 4.28 -14.37
C PHE A 233 7.53 5.59 -14.04
N PHE A 234 6.86 6.73 -14.26
CA PHE A 234 7.45 8.07 -14.11
C PHE A 234 8.82 8.26 -14.81
N GLY A 235 9.03 7.60 -15.96
CA GLY A 235 10.31 7.64 -16.68
C GLY A 235 11.44 6.83 -16.03
N ILE A 236 11.11 6.00 -15.04
CA ILE A 236 11.98 4.98 -14.47
C ILE A 236 11.72 3.70 -15.22
N ARG A 237 12.78 3.11 -15.77
CA ARG A 237 12.67 1.87 -16.55
C ARG A 237 12.36 0.68 -15.66
N GLN A 238 11.59 -0.26 -16.20
CA GLN A 238 11.30 -1.55 -15.58
C GLN A 238 12.58 -2.18 -14.99
N ALA A 239 12.50 -2.70 -13.78
CA ALA A 239 13.63 -3.27 -13.06
C ALA A 239 13.24 -4.53 -12.29
N ASN A 240 14.12 -5.52 -12.32
CA ASN A 240 14.07 -6.61 -11.36
C ASN A 240 14.61 -6.10 -10.02
N GLN A 241 13.73 -6.00 -9.03
CA GLN A 241 14.09 -5.59 -7.69
C GLN A 241 14.78 -6.72 -6.93
N SER A 242 15.73 -6.35 -6.07
CA SER A 242 16.55 -7.30 -5.31
C SER A 242 15.67 -8.23 -4.46
N TYR A 243 16.06 -9.49 -4.35
CA TYR A 243 15.36 -10.47 -3.52
C TYR A 243 15.27 -10.05 -2.04
N TYR A 244 16.29 -9.37 -1.51
CA TYR A 244 16.31 -8.85 -0.14
C TYR A 244 15.15 -7.88 0.15
N LYS A 245 14.88 -6.93 -0.75
CA LYS A 245 13.76 -5.99 -0.61
C LYS A 245 12.41 -6.71 -0.55
N VAL A 246 12.21 -7.70 -1.42
CA VAL A 246 10.98 -8.50 -1.44
C VAL A 246 10.79 -9.24 -0.11
N LEU A 247 11.86 -9.86 0.40
CA LEU A 247 11.82 -10.56 1.68
C LEU A 247 11.53 -9.61 2.85
N LEU A 248 12.11 -8.41 2.87
CA LEU A 248 11.85 -7.41 3.90
C LEU A 248 10.38 -6.97 3.90
N ILE A 249 9.83 -6.65 2.73
CA ILE A 249 8.41 -6.27 2.59
C ILE A 249 7.52 -7.40 3.07
N HIS A 250 7.85 -8.64 2.70
CA HIS A 250 7.08 -9.81 3.10
C HIS A 250 7.12 -10.03 4.63
N PHE A 251 8.29 -9.88 5.24
CA PHE A 251 8.44 -10.02 6.69
C PHE A 251 7.61 -8.96 7.44
N MET A 252 7.65 -7.70 6.96
CA MET A 252 6.81 -6.63 7.50
C MET A 252 5.33 -6.89 7.27
N GLU A 253 4.95 -7.42 6.10
CA GLU A 253 3.58 -7.83 5.80
C GLU A 253 3.07 -8.86 6.83
N ILE A 254 3.81 -9.94 7.07
CA ILE A 254 3.38 -10.98 8.03
C ILE A 254 3.12 -10.40 9.42
N ILE A 255 4.01 -9.54 9.92
CA ILE A 255 3.88 -8.96 11.26
C ILE A 255 2.63 -8.08 11.34
N ILE A 256 2.47 -7.16 10.40
CA ILE A 256 1.39 -6.17 10.43
C ILE A 256 0.04 -6.83 10.12
N VAL A 257 0.00 -7.71 9.10
CA VAL A 257 -1.20 -8.49 8.76
C VAL A 257 -1.59 -9.40 9.91
N GLY A 258 -0.65 -10.12 10.52
CA GLY A 258 -0.94 -11.02 11.63
C GLY A 258 -1.54 -10.29 12.83
N ALA A 259 -0.93 -9.17 13.24
CA ALA A 259 -1.43 -8.35 14.33
C ALA A 259 -2.83 -7.77 14.02
N THR A 260 -3.00 -7.19 12.83
CA THR A 260 -4.27 -6.57 12.43
C THR A 260 -5.38 -7.60 12.26
N PHE A 261 -5.07 -8.78 11.72
CA PHE A 261 -6.00 -9.90 11.55
C PHE A 261 -6.50 -10.40 12.90
N PHE A 262 -5.60 -10.55 13.88
CA PHE A 262 -5.97 -10.98 15.21
C PHE A 262 -6.90 -9.99 15.92
N ILE A 263 -6.60 -8.69 15.81
CA ILE A 263 -7.47 -7.61 16.33
C ILE A 263 -8.84 -7.65 15.65
N TRP A 264 -8.86 -7.73 14.31
CA TRP A 264 -10.10 -7.83 13.53
C TRP A 264 -10.94 -9.06 13.93
N LEU A 265 -10.32 -10.23 14.12
CA LEU A 265 -11.02 -11.43 14.56
C LEU A 265 -11.66 -11.26 15.94
N ILE A 266 -10.95 -10.65 16.89
CA ILE A 266 -11.50 -10.37 18.23
C ILE A 266 -12.69 -9.41 18.12
N ALA A 267 -12.55 -8.34 17.34
CA ALA A 267 -13.62 -7.37 17.13
C ALA A 267 -14.86 -8.01 16.49
N LEU A 268 -14.65 -8.88 15.49
CA LEU A 268 -15.71 -9.59 14.79
C LEU A 268 -16.40 -10.61 15.70
N PHE A 269 -15.64 -11.39 16.48
CA PHE A 269 -16.21 -12.34 17.43
C PHE A 269 -16.98 -11.64 18.55
N GLY A 270 -16.46 -10.54 19.08
CA GLY A 270 -17.16 -9.70 20.05
C GLY A 270 -18.49 -9.18 19.50
N ALA A 271 -18.49 -8.69 18.26
CA ALA A 271 -19.68 -8.17 17.60
C ALA A 271 -20.76 -9.23 17.37
N LEU A 272 -20.35 -10.46 17.04
CA LEU A 272 -21.28 -11.58 16.94
C LEU A 272 -21.87 -11.94 18.31
N LEU A 273 -21.04 -12.03 19.37
CA LEU A 273 -21.49 -12.41 20.70
C LEU A 273 -22.47 -11.43 21.35
N THR A 274 -22.33 -10.12 21.12
CA THR A 274 -23.21 -9.11 21.73
C THR A 274 -24.57 -8.96 21.05
N ASN A 275 -24.78 -9.64 19.92
CA ASN A 275 -26.03 -9.57 19.16
C ASN A 275 -26.80 -10.91 19.12
N PHE A 276 -26.33 -11.91 19.87
CA PHE A 276 -27.13 -13.07 20.30
C PHE A 276 -27.65 -12.83 21.72
#